data_AF-A0A3A0FYB2-F1
#
_entry.id   AF-A0A3A0FYB2-F1
#
_cell.length_a   1.000
_cell.length_b   1.000
_cell.length_c   1.000
_cell.angle_alpha   90.00
_cell.angle_beta   90.00
_cell.angle_gamma   90.00
#
_symmetry.space_group_name_H-M   'P 1'
#
loop_
_entity.id
_entity.type
_entity.pdbx_description
1 polymer ?
#
loop_
_entity_poly.entity_id
_entity_poly.type
_entity_poly.pdbx_seq_one_letter_code
_entity_poly.pdbx_strand_id
1 'polypeptide(L)'
;MGVDARPAAPTGALPDGVAEHVGAAAAQLARTPGVLSVVLLGSAARGELSAARVDGRQELFSDIELLVVTRGRLPGPVRRALAADVDRLAAGWGYRSPLFHVDLVFRERARLGSLPPFVFTHELRVNGRTLHGPDVRAEIRPVTLASLDRRNTHEILMKRLWALAEALPAAWLDGLPLDALGARALGVTLWRNALDVPTALLPDAGVLLPTYGARVDRWRGAPALGCRTSIDAAVGADSGAFLAACLAARAAAAASPDPAADHARVAGLIAAGVLWAALDGDPARAPGRAADVVADAA
;
A
#
# COMPACT_ATOMS: atom_id res chain seq x y z
N MET A 1 15.18 17.50 17.65
CA MET A 1 16.28 17.27 16.68
C MET A 1 15.74 16.39 15.56
N GLY A 2 15.35 16.99 14.44
CA GLY A 2 14.82 16.25 13.29
C GLY A 2 15.98 15.66 12.49
N VAL A 3 16.08 14.34 12.45
CA VAL A 3 17.02 13.64 11.57
C VAL A 3 16.44 13.74 10.17
N ASP A 4 16.95 14.70 9.38
CA ASP A 4 16.59 14.88 7.98
C ASP A 4 17.29 13.78 7.17
N ALA A 5 16.70 12.57 7.21
CA ALA A 5 17.19 11.44 6.45
C ALA A 5 16.98 11.73 4.96
N ARG A 6 18.07 11.98 4.24
CA ARG A 6 18.05 11.97 2.77
C ARG A 6 17.47 10.63 2.32
N PRO A 7 16.41 10.60 1.50
CA PRO A 7 15.85 9.33 1.06
C PRO A 7 16.89 8.59 0.20
N ALA A 8 17.16 7.34 0.58
CA ALA A 8 17.90 6.42 -0.27
C ALA A 8 17.14 6.25 -1.60
N ALA A 9 17.86 6.13 -2.72
CA ALA A 9 17.24 5.81 -4.00
C ALA A 9 16.52 4.45 -3.87
N PRO A 10 15.33 4.25 -4.45
CA PRO A 10 14.65 2.96 -4.42
C PRO A 10 15.53 1.92 -5.14
N THR A 11 15.96 0.89 -4.40
CA THR A 11 16.95 -0.10 -4.84
C THR A 11 16.35 -1.38 -5.45
N GLY A 12 15.02 -1.49 -5.54
CA GLY A 12 14.36 -2.67 -6.09
C GLY A 12 14.23 -2.64 -7.62
N ALA A 13 14.90 -3.57 -8.30
CA ALA A 13 14.56 -3.89 -9.69
C ALA A 13 13.12 -4.43 -9.74
N LEU A 14 12.37 -4.09 -10.80
CA LEU A 14 11.09 -4.74 -11.06
C LEU A 14 11.37 -6.21 -11.43
N PRO A 15 10.47 -7.16 -11.10
CA PRO A 15 10.63 -8.54 -11.53
C PRO A 15 10.79 -8.65 -13.05
N ASP A 16 11.47 -9.69 -13.51
CA ASP A 16 11.69 -9.94 -14.95
C ASP A 16 10.36 -9.92 -15.73
N GLY A 17 10.37 -9.25 -16.88
CA GLY A 17 9.18 -9.02 -17.73
C GLY A 17 8.25 -7.90 -17.25
N VAL A 18 8.14 -7.64 -15.94
CA VAL A 18 7.31 -6.53 -15.41
C VAL A 18 7.86 -5.18 -15.87
N ALA A 19 9.18 -5.01 -15.89
CA ALA A 19 9.80 -3.77 -16.35
C ALA A 19 9.44 -3.42 -17.81
N GLU A 20 9.41 -4.43 -18.69
CA GLU A 20 9.05 -4.27 -20.10
C GLU A 20 7.57 -3.87 -20.25
N HIS A 21 6.67 -4.57 -19.55
CA HIS A 21 5.25 -4.26 -19.52
C HIS A 21 4.96 -2.83 -19.04
N VAL A 22 5.57 -2.44 -17.92
CA VAL A 22 5.44 -1.08 -17.35
C VAL A 22 6.03 -0.03 -18.30
N GLY A 23 7.17 -0.32 -18.94
CA GLY A 23 7.78 0.53 -19.95
C GLY A 23 6.90 0.72 -21.19
N ALA A 24 6.26 -0.35 -21.67
CA ALA A 24 5.33 -0.31 -22.80
C ALA A 24 4.09 0.53 -22.49
N ALA A 25 3.50 0.39 -21.29
CA ALA A 25 2.39 1.22 -20.84
C ALA A 25 2.78 2.71 -20.76
N ALA A 26 3.94 3.01 -20.17
CA ALA A 26 4.45 4.39 -20.10
C ALA A 26 4.70 4.98 -21.50
N ALA A 27 5.26 4.19 -22.43
CA ALA A 27 5.49 4.61 -23.81
C ALA A 27 4.17 4.88 -24.57
N GLN A 28 3.13 4.06 -24.37
CA GLN A 28 1.79 4.30 -24.93
C GLN A 28 1.21 5.62 -24.42
N LEU A 29 1.27 5.85 -23.11
CA LEU A 29 0.77 7.08 -22.49
C LEU A 29 1.52 8.33 -22.98
N ALA A 30 2.85 8.24 -23.07
CA ALA A 30 3.73 9.32 -23.50
C ALA A 30 3.48 9.82 -24.92
N ARG A 31 2.93 8.98 -25.81
CA ARG A 31 2.57 9.39 -27.18
C ARG A 31 1.40 10.37 -27.24
N THR A 32 0.65 10.52 -26.15
CA THR A 32 -0.53 11.38 -26.13
C THR A 32 -0.14 12.85 -26.06
N PRO A 33 -0.64 13.70 -26.97
CA PRO A 33 -0.42 15.13 -26.91
C PRO A 33 -0.81 15.73 -25.55
N GLY A 34 0.13 16.47 -24.95
CA GLY A 34 -0.07 17.14 -23.67
C GLY A 34 0.34 16.31 -22.45
N VAL A 35 0.65 15.02 -22.58
CA VAL A 35 1.39 14.27 -21.55
C VAL A 35 2.83 14.78 -21.51
N LEU A 36 3.34 15.05 -20.31
CA LEU A 36 4.67 15.59 -20.06
C LEU A 36 5.58 14.56 -19.40
N SER A 37 5.07 13.83 -18.42
CA SER A 37 5.82 12.83 -17.67
C SER A 37 4.91 11.67 -17.26
N VAL A 38 5.49 10.48 -17.13
CA VAL A 38 4.84 9.29 -16.57
C VAL A 38 5.71 8.81 -15.41
N VAL A 39 5.13 8.70 -14.23
CA VAL A 39 5.83 8.31 -13.00
C VAL A 39 5.18 7.05 -12.43
N LEU A 40 5.97 6.02 -12.20
CA LEU A 40 5.58 4.82 -11.48
C LEU A 40 5.43 5.13 -9.98
N LEU A 41 4.35 4.64 -9.38
CA LEU A 41 3.98 4.84 -7.98
C LEU A 41 3.90 3.52 -7.24
N GLY A 42 3.46 3.59 -5.98
CA GLY A 42 3.03 2.42 -5.25
C GLY A 42 4.13 1.42 -4.94
N SER A 43 3.70 0.18 -4.72
CA SER A 43 4.59 -0.93 -4.37
C SER A 43 5.66 -1.18 -5.45
N ALA A 44 5.33 -1.00 -6.72
CA ALA A 44 6.27 -1.04 -7.85
C ALA A 44 7.40 -0.01 -7.73
N ALA A 45 7.06 1.23 -7.40
CA ALA A 45 8.06 2.28 -7.23
C ALA A 45 8.97 2.04 -6.02
N ARG A 46 8.42 1.46 -4.96
CA ARG A 46 9.12 1.14 -3.71
C ARG A 46 9.99 -0.11 -3.77
N GLY A 47 9.87 -0.92 -4.82
CA GLY A 47 10.52 -2.23 -4.90
C GLY A 47 9.86 -3.29 -4.01
N GLU A 48 8.57 -3.12 -3.73
CA GLU A 48 7.78 -3.97 -2.83
C GLU A 48 6.65 -4.70 -3.60
N LEU A 49 6.80 -5.00 -4.90
CA LEU A 49 5.79 -5.78 -5.62
C LEU A 49 5.69 -7.20 -5.05
N SER A 50 4.48 -7.74 -5.02
CA SER A 50 4.22 -9.14 -4.71
C SER A 50 4.06 -9.91 -6.01
N ALA A 51 4.95 -10.86 -6.29
CA ALA A 51 4.90 -11.69 -7.50
C ALA A 51 5.42 -13.10 -7.21
N ALA A 52 4.87 -14.13 -7.86
CA ALA A 52 5.36 -15.50 -7.73
C ALA A 52 4.97 -16.38 -8.92
N ARG A 53 5.61 -17.55 -9.04
CA ARG A 53 5.22 -18.54 -10.05
C ARG A 53 4.09 -19.45 -9.56
N VAL A 54 2.95 -19.43 -10.25
CA VAL A 54 1.77 -20.30 -10.01
C VAL A 54 1.54 -21.13 -11.27
N ASP A 55 1.42 -22.45 -11.14
CA ASP A 55 1.21 -23.36 -12.29
C ASP A 55 2.24 -23.16 -13.41
N GLY A 56 3.50 -22.90 -13.03
CA GLY A 56 4.60 -22.66 -13.98
C GLY A 56 4.63 -21.27 -14.61
N ARG A 57 3.64 -20.40 -14.35
CA ARG A 57 3.54 -19.03 -14.91
C ARG A 57 3.87 -17.97 -13.86
N GLN A 58 4.49 -16.87 -14.29
CA GLN A 58 4.70 -15.71 -13.42
C GLN A 58 3.37 -14.99 -13.22
N GLU A 59 2.99 -14.76 -11.96
CA GLU A 59 1.81 -14.00 -11.57
C GLU A 59 2.22 -12.75 -10.80
N LEU A 60 1.47 -11.67 -11.01
CA LEU A 60 1.61 -10.42 -10.27
C LEU A 60 0.43 -10.28 -9.30
N PHE A 61 0.70 -10.17 -8.01
CA PHE A 61 -0.29 -10.00 -6.94
C PHE A 61 -0.26 -8.58 -6.41
N SER A 62 -0.04 -7.61 -7.29
CA SER A 62 0.01 -6.19 -6.98
C SER A 62 -0.47 -5.39 -8.18
N ASP A 63 -0.98 -4.21 -7.89
CA ASP A 63 -1.33 -3.18 -8.86
C ASP A 63 -0.08 -2.54 -9.46
N ILE A 64 -0.23 -1.97 -10.66
CA ILE A 64 0.74 -1.03 -11.23
C ILE A 64 0.09 0.34 -11.26
N GLU A 65 0.58 1.26 -10.44
CA GLU A 65 0.05 2.61 -10.34
C GLU A 65 0.92 3.60 -11.13
N LEU A 66 0.33 4.37 -12.04
CA LEU A 66 1.02 5.36 -12.88
C LEU A 66 0.41 6.76 -12.68
N LEU A 67 1.26 7.72 -12.32
CA LEU A 67 0.95 9.14 -12.38
C LEU A 67 1.27 9.67 -13.79
N VAL A 68 0.24 10.11 -14.50
CA VAL A 68 0.34 10.77 -15.81
C VAL A 68 0.28 12.28 -15.60
N VAL A 69 1.42 12.94 -15.74
CA VAL A 69 1.55 14.38 -15.60
C VAL A 69 1.29 15.05 -16.93
N THR A 70 0.36 16.01 -16.96
CA THR A 70 -0.09 16.67 -18.19
C THR A 70 0.15 18.17 -18.12
N ARG A 71 0.28 18.81 -19.30
CA ARG A 71 0.45 20.27 -19.40
C ARG A 71 -0.76 21.04 -18.86
N GLY A 72 -1.95 20.52 -19.14
CA GLY A 72 -3.24 21.01 -18.63
C GLY A 72 -4.23 19.86 -18.55
N ARG A 73 -5.47 20.16 -18.16
CA ARG A 73 -6.51 19.14 -18.00
C ARG A 73 -6.81 18.42 -19.32
N LEU A 74 -6.57 17.11 -19.37
CA LEU A 74 -7.01 16.28 -20.49
C LEU A 74 -8.55 16.18 -20.51
N PRO A 75 -9.19 16.23 -21.69
CA PRO A 75 -10.62 15.97 -21.83
C PRO A 75 -10.99 14.59 -21.28
N GLY A 76 -12.18 14.49 -20.66
CA GLY A 76 -12.69 13.23 -20.11
C GLY A 76 -12.66 12.05 -21.09
N PRO A 77 -13.11 12.21 -22.35
CA PRO A 77 -13.03 11.16 -23.36
C PRO A 77 -11.59 10.68 -23.64
N VAL A 78 -10.61 11.60 -23.67
CA VAL A 78 -9.19 11.26 -23.89
C VAL A 78 -8.66 10.44 -22.71
N ARG A 79 -8.97 10.83 -21.46
CA ARG A 79 -8.57 10.06 -20.28
C ARG A 79 -9.14 8.64 -20.28
N ARG A 80 -10.42 8.48 -20.65
CA ARG A 80 -11.07 7.16 -20.74
C ARG A 80 -10.48 6.30 -21.86
N ALA A 81 -10.19 6.89 -23.01
CA ALA A 81 -9.52 6.19 -24.11
C ALA A 81 -8.14 5.68 -23.67
N LEU A 82 -7.35 6.50 -22.98
CA LEU A 82 -6.06 6.09 -22.44
C LEU A 82 -6.14 4.97 -21.41
N ALA A 83 -7.10 5.06 -20.48
CA ALA A 83 -7.34 3.98 -19.53
C ALA A 83 -7.69 2.68 -20.25
N ALA A 84 -8.65 2.72 -21.18
CA ALA A 84 -9.03 1.55 -21.97
C ALA A 84 -7.88 0.99 -22.82
N ASP A 85 -7.00 1.83 -23.36
CA ASP A 85 -5.82 1.38 -24.10
C ASP A 85 -4.82 0.65 -23.20
N VAL A 86 -4.58 1.18 -22.00
CA VAL A 86 -3.71 0.55 -21.00
C VAL A 86 -4.33 -0.73 -20.47
N ASP A 87 -5.64 -0.78 -20.24
CA ASP A 87 -6.34 -2.00 -19.82
C ASP A 87 -6.23 -3.09 -20.88
N ARG A 88 -6.38 -2.74 -22.18
CA ARG A 88 -6.18 -3.71 -23.27
C ARG A 88 -4.74 -4.20 -23.36
N LEU A 89 -3.77 -3.31 -23.14
CA LEU A 89 -2.36 -3.69 -23.09
C LEU A 89 -2.10 -4.64 -21.90
N ALA A 90 -2.60 -4.30 -20.72
CA ALA A 90 -2.46 -5.07 -19.48
C ALA A 90 -3.10 -6.46 -19.56
N ALA A 91 -4.27 -6.57 -20.22
CA ALA A 91 -4.91 -7.84 -20.50
C ALA A 91 -4.04 -8.77 -21.37
N GLY A 92 -3.15 -8.21 -22.20
CA GLY A 92 -2.19 -8.94 -23.01
C GLY A 92 -0.96 -9.47 -22.25
N TRP A 93 -0.73 -9.05 -21.00
CA TRP A 93 0.46 -9.42 -20.22
C TRP A 93 0.39 -10.84 -19.63
N GLY A 94 -0.78 -11.48 -19.67
CA GLY A 94 -0.96 -12.88 -19.28
C GLY A 94 -1.03 -13.15 -17.77
N TYR A 95 -1.08 -12.11 -16.93
CA TYR A 95 -1.34 -12.26 -15.50
C TYR A 95 -2.81 -12.66 -15.27
N ARG A 96 -3.03 -13.66 -14.43
CA ARG A 96 -4.36 -14.21 -14.09
C ARG A 96 -4.86 -13.75 -12.73
N SER A 97 -3.95 -13.32 -11.85
CA SER A 97 -4.27 -12.89 -10.49
C SER A 97 -5.40 -11.86 -10.47
N PRO A 98 -6.44 -12.04 -9.64
CA PRO A 98 -7.55 -11.07 -9.52
C PRO A 98 -7.11 -9.75 -8.87
N LEU A 99 -5.93 -9.72 -8.26
CA LEU A 99 -5.37 -8.51 -7.64
C LEU A 99 -4.65 -7.62 -8.66
N PHE A 100 -4.32 -8.16 -9.84
CA PHE A 100 -3.57 -7.42 -10.84
C PHE A 100 -4.48 -6.46 -11.61
N HIS A 101 -4.10 -5.19 -11.64
CA HIS A 101 -4.68 -4.15 -12.48
C HIS A 101 -3.66 -3.02 -12.67
N VAL A 102 -3.93 -2.12 -13.61
CA VAL A 102 -3.10 -0.93 -13.88
C VAL A 102 -3.92 0.32 -13.62
N ASP A 103 -3.52 1.11 -12.63
CA ASP A 103 -4.21 2.34 -12.25
C ASP A 103 -3.54 3.57 -12.85
N LEU A 104 -4.37 4.46 -13.42
CA LEU A 104 -3.91 5.71 -13.99
C LEU A 104 -4.43 6.91 -13.19
N VAL A 105 -3.50 7.67 -12.62
CA VAL A 105 -3.79 8.95 -11.96
C VAL A 105 -3.34 10.09 -12.86
N PHE A 106 -4.27 10.92 -13.33
CA PHE A 106 -3.96 12.07 -14.16
C PHE A 106 -3.84 13.34 -13.32
N ARG A 107 -2.73 14.08 -13.47
CA ARG A 107 -2.54 15.37 -12.80
C ARG A 107 -1.89 16.41 -13.71
N GLU A 108 -2.38 17.63 -13.62
CA GLU A 108 -1.77 18.77 -14.29
C GLU A 108 -0.49 19.17 -13.57
N ARG A 109 0.59 19.46 -14.30
CA ARG A 109 1.88 19.85 -13.71
C ARG A 109 1.75 21.02 -12.74
N ALA A 110 0.98 22.04 -13.13
CA ALA A 110 0.69 23.22 -12.29
C ALA A 110 -0.03 22.89 -10.97
N ARG A 111 -0.59 21.68 -10.81
CA ARG A 111 -1.30 21.23 -9.62
C ARG A 111 -0.51 20.25 -8.75
N LEU A 112 0.73 19.91 -9.12
CA LEU A 112 1.56 19.00 -8.31
C LEU A 112 1.89 19.59 -6.94
N GLY A 113 2.17 20.89 -6.87
CA GLY A 113 2.45 21.59 -5.61
C GLY A 113 1.26 21.68 -4.66
N SER A 114 0.03 21.43 -5.15
CA SER A 114 -1.21 21.42 -4.37
C SER A 114 -1.79 20.03 -4.13
N LEU A 115 -0.98 18.98 -4.34
CA LEU A 115 -1.39 17.63 -3.94
C LEU A 115 -1.71 17.59 -2.43
N PRO A 116 -2.79 16.90 -2.02
CA PRO A 116 -3.13 16.78 -0.61
C PRO A 116 -1.97 16.16 0.20
N PRO A 117 -1.78 16.56 1.47
CA PRO A 117 -0.65 16.10 2.26
C PRO A 117 -0.93 14.71 2.88
N PHE A 118 -1.18 13.72 2.03
CA PHE A 118 -1.44 12.34 2.42
C PHE A 118 -0.13 11.54 2.51
N VAL A 119 -0.16 10.39 3.18
CA VAL A 119 0.98 9.45 3.19
C VAL A 119 1.36 9.05 1.76
N PHE A 120 0.38 8.81 0.89
CA PHE A 120 0.62 8.54 -0.52
C PHE A 120 1.42 9.66 -1.22
N THR A 121 1.15 10.93 -0.93
CA THR A 121 1.90 12.06 -1.51
C THR A 121 3.34 12.10 -1.00
N HIS A 122 3.55 11.76 0.29
CA HIS A 122 4.88 11.56 0.84
C HIS A 122 5.63 10.45 0.08
N GLU A 123 5.00 9.28 -0.08
CA GLU A 123 5.59 8.13 -0.78
C GLU A 123 5.89 8.43 -2.25
N LEU A 124 4.97 9.06 -2.98
CA LEU A 124 5.16 9.46 -4.38
C LEU A 124 6.38 10.38 -4.52
N ARG A 125 6.52 11.38 -3.65
CA ARG A 125 7.64 12.32 -3.70
C ARG A 125 8.98 11.62 -3.43
N VAL A 126 9.01 10.68 -2.49
CA VAL A 126 10.24 10.00 -2.07
C VAL A 126 10.63 8.87 -3.02
N ASN A 127 9.67 8.00 -3.36
CA ASN A 127 9.91 6.74 -4.06
C ASN A 127 9.46 6.73 -5.51
N GLY A 128 8.70 7.72 -5.98
CA GLY A 128 8.22 7.75 -7.37
C GLY A 128 9.37 7.55 -8.36
N ARG A 129 9.13 6.79 -9.43
CA ARG A 129 10.14 6.52 -10.46
C ARG A 129 9.67 7.07 -11.80
N THR A 130 10.36 8.06 -12.33
CA THR A 130 10.05 8.60 -13.66
C THR A 130 10.37 7.56 -14.72
N LEU A 131 9.35 7.14 -15.47
CA LEU A 131 9.47 6.21 -16.60
C LEU A 131 9.60 6.96 -17.93
N HIS A 132 9.01 8.15 -18.03
CA HIS A 132 9.06 9.00 -19.21
C HIS A 132 9.02 10.48 -18.83
N GLY A 133 9.71 11.32 -19.61
CA GLY A 133 9.72 12.78 -19.44
C GLY A 133 10.62 13.26 -18.29
N PRO A 134 10.49 14.54 -17.88
CA PRO A 134 11.27 15.09 -16.77
C PRO A 134 10.83 14.51 -15.42
N ASP A 135 11.75 14.46 -14.44
CA ASP A 135 11.42 14.18 -13.05
C ASP A 135 10.66 15.36 -12.43
N VAL A 136 9.43 15.10 -11.98
CA VAL A 136 8.53 16.09 -11.41
C VAL A 136 8.43 16.01 -9.88
N ARG A 137 9.14 15.09 -9.23
CA ARG A 137 9.00 14.87 -7.77
C ARG A 137 9.40 16.08 -6.94
N ALA A 138 10.36 16.86 -7.43
CA ALA A 138 10.79 18.10 -6.80
C ALA A 138 9.67 19.17 -6.79
N GLU A 139 8.69 19.09 -7.70
CA GLU A 139 7.54 20.01 -7.77
C GLU A 139 6.43 19.65 -6.77
N ILE A 140 6.49 18.46 -6.17
CA ILE A 140 5.55 18.01 -5.15
C ILE A 140 5.98 18.59 -3.79
N ARG A 141 5.05 19.26 -3.11
CA ARG A 141 5.30 19.83 -1.78
C ARG A 141 5.70 18.71 -0.80
N PRO A 142 6.75 18.91 0.02
CA PRO A 142 7.08 17.98 1.11
C PRO A 142 5.88 17.75 2.03
N VAL A 143 5.57 16.49 2.28
CA VAL A 143 4.67 16.08 3.37
C VAL A 143 5.52 15.68 4.56
N THR A 144 5.33 16.40 5.66
CA THR A 144 5.97 16.18 6.95
C THR A 144 4.92 15.76 7.99
N LEU A 145 5.35 15.29 9.16
CA LEU A 145 4.44 14.97 10.27
C LEU A 145 3.53 16.13 10.67
N ALA A 146 4.01 17.37 10.53
CA ALA A 146 3.27 18.58 10.87
C ALA A 146 2.22 18.97 9.82
N SER A 147 2.43 18.57 8.55
CA SER A 147 1.50 18.87 7.47
C SER A 147 0.58 17.70 7.10
N LEU A 148 0.87 16.49 7.59
CA LEU A 148 0.17 15.26 7.24
C LEU A 148 -1.31 15.34 7.63
N ASP A 149 -2.20 14.97 6.71
CA ASP A 149 -3.62 14.79 7.01
C ASP A 149 -3.82 13.50 7.85
N ARG A 150 -3.96 13.69 9.16
CA ARG A 150 -4.14 12.60 10.13
C ARG A 150 -5.44 11.86 9.95
N ARG A 151 -6.52 12.60 9.66
CA ARG A 151 -7.82 11.99 9.40
C ARG A 151 -7.73 11.03 8.21
N ASN A 152 -7.16 11.47 7.09
CA ASN A 152 -6.99 10.61 5.92
C ASN A 152 -6.10 9.40 6.22
N THR A 153 -5.08 9.60 7.06
CA THR A 153 -4.16 8.53 7.50
C THR A 153 -4.90 7.47 8.33
N HIS A 154 -5.76 7.87 9.27
CA HIS A 154 -6.57 6.94 10.07
C HIS A 154 -7.69 6.27 9.25
N GLU A 155 -8.26 6.96 8.26
CA GLU A 155 -9.22 6.39 7.32
C GLU A 155 -8.66 5.17 6.55
N ILE A 156 -7.33 5.01 6.48
CA ILE A 156 -6.71 3.80 5.93
C ILE A 156 -7.23 2.56 6.68
N LEU A 157 -7.25 2.58 8.01
CA LEU A 157 -7.66 1.43 8.82
C LEU A 157 -9.11 1.02 8.55
N MET A 158 -10.01 1.98 8.43
CA MET A 158 -11.42 1.75 8.02
C MET A 158 -11.52 1.10 6.65
N LYS A 159 -10.78 1.64 5.67
CA LYS A 159 -10.75 1.08 4.31
C LYS A 159 -10.20 -0.34 4.30
N ARG A 160 -9.29 -0.70 5.22
CA ARG A 160 -8.75 -2.06 5.33
C ARG A 160 -9.71 -3.05 5.97
N LEU A 161 -10.47 -2.66 7.00
CA LEU A 161 -11.56 -3.51 7.50
C LEU A 161 -12.58 -3.81 6.40
N TRP A 162 -12.96 -2.79 5.65
CA TRP A 162 -13.88 -2.95 4.52
C TRP A 162 -13.28 -3.84 3.42
N ALA A 163 -12.03 -3.58 3.03
CA ALA A 163 -11.34 -4.38 2.01
C ALA A 163 -11.15 -5.84 2.42
N LEU A 164 -10.94 -6.13 3.71
CA LEU A 164 -10.90 -7.51 4.20
C LEU A 164 -12.25 -8.20 3.98
N ALA A 165 -13.36 -7.54 4.30
CA ALA A 165 -14.69 -8.12 4.10
C ALA A 165 -15.01 -8.35 2.62
N GLU A 166 -14.68 -7.39 1.75
CA GLU A 166 -14.96 -7.49 0.30
C GLU A 166 -14.08 -8.52 -0.44
N ALA A 167 -12.85 -8.73 0.02
CA ALA A 167 -11.88 -9.53 -0.70
C ALA A 167 -11.92 -11.03 -0.36
N LEU A 168 -12.84 -11.47 0.51
CA LEU A 168 -13.02 -12.88 0.84
C LEU A 168 -13.64 -13.63 -0.35
N PRO A 169 -12.96 -14.65 -0.91
CA PRO A 169 -13.52 -15.43 -1.99
C PRO A 169 -14.78 -16.18 -1.53
N ALA A 170 -15.85 -16.15 -2.32
CA ALA A 170 -17.08 -16.86 -2.01
C ALA A 170 -16.85 -18.35 -1.72
N ALA A 171 -16.01 -19.01 -2.52
CA ALA A 171 -15.62 -20.41 -2.29
C ALA A 171 -15.04 -20.64 -0.89
N TRP A 172 -14.18 -19.73 -0.39
CA TRP A 172 -13.63 -19.85 0.96
C TRP A 172 -14.70 -19.66 2.04
N LEU A 173 -15.62 -18.71 1.86
CA LEU A 173 -16.75 -18.49 2.76
C LEU A 173 -17.70 -19.70 2.82
N ASP A 174 -17.85 -20.40 1.69
CA ASP A 174 -18.64 -21.63 1.58
C ASP A 174 -17.90 -22.88 2.10
N GLY A 175 -16.67 -22.71 2.63
CA GLY A 175 -15.83 -23.83 3.10
C GLY A 175 -15.25 -24.68 1.98
N LEU A 176 -15.29 -24.20 0.74
CA LEU A 176 -14.71 -24.87 -0.43
C LEU A 176 -13.21 -24.56 -0.55
N PRO A 177 -12.41 -25.51 -1.06
CA PRO A 177 -10.99 -25.28 -1.27
C PRO A 177 -10.78 -24.22 -2.37
N LEU A 178 -9.81 -23.33 -2.15
CA LEU A 178 -9.32 -22.43 -3.17
C LEU A 178 -8.30 -23.14 -4.06
N ASP A 179 -8.23 -22.74 -5.33
CA ASP A 179 -7.09 -23.13 -6.18
C ASP A 179 -5.80 -22.42 -5.74
N ALA A 180 -4.66 -22.80 -6.32
CA ALA A 180 -3.36 -22.26 -5.91
C ALA A 180 -3.26 -20.74 -6.12
N LEU A 181 -3.91 -20.21 -7.16
CA LEU A 181 -3.92 -18.79 -7.47
C LEU A 181 -4.76 -18.01 -6.45
N GLY A 182 -5.97 -18.49 -6.16
CA GLY A 182 -6.90 -17.92 -5.19
C GLY A 182 -6.35 -17.97 -3.77
N ALA A 183 -5.72 -19.07 -3.36
CA ALA A 183 -5.09 -19.18 -2.05
C ALA A 183 -3.95 -18.16 -1.84
N ARG A 184 -3.13 -17.91 -2.87
CA ARG A 184 -2.09 -16.88 -2.83
C ARG A 184 -2.66 -15.46 -2.89
N ALA A 185 -3.69 -15.24 -3.71
CA ALA A 185 -4.36 -13.94 -3.78
C ALA A 185 -4.98 -13.58 -2.42
N LEU A 186 -5.64 -14.54 -1.76
CA LEU A 186 -6.15 -14.36 -0.41
C LEU A 186 -5.01 -14.04 0.57
N GLY A 187 -3.95 -14.86 0.60
CA GLY A 187 -2.79 -14.62 1.47
C GLY A 187 -2.19 -13.22 1.29
N VAL A 188 -1.85 -12.84 0.06
CA VAL A 188 -1.31 -11.50 -0.25
C VAL A 188 -2.24 -10.38 0.19
N THR A 189 -3.56 -10.57 0.04
CA THR A 189 -4.56 -9.59 0.49
C THR A 189 -4.52 -9.44 2.00
N LEU A 190 -4.57 -10.53 2.76
CA LEU A 190 -4.49 -10.50 4.22
C LEU A 190 -3.22 -9.77 4.70
N TRP A 191 -2.07 -10.15 4.13
CA TRP A 191 -0.78 -9.58 4.50
C TRP A 191 -0.64 -8.10 4.14
N ARG A 192 -1.13 -7.69 2.98
CA ARG A 192 -1.15 -6.27 2.59
C ARG A 192 -1.96 -5.43 3.59
N ASN A 193 -3.11 -5.93 4.03
CA ASN A 193 -3.97 -5.20 4.96
C ASN A 193 -3.29 -5.01 6.33
N ALA A 194 -2.57 -6.02 6.84
CA ALA A 194 -1.79 -5.89 8.07
C ALA A 194 -0.70 -4.81 7.98
N LEU A 195 0.01 -4.76 6.84
CA LEU A 195 1.13 -3.83 6.62
C LEU A 195 0.71 -2.36 6.53
N ASP A 196 -0.58 -2.08 6.36
CA ASP A 196 -1.12 -0.72 6.41
C ASP A 196 -1.40 -0.21 7.84
N VAL A 197 -1.36 -1.07 8.85
CA VAL A 197 -1.48 -0.65 10.25
C VAL A 197 -0.30 0.24 10.67
N PRO A 198 0.97 -0.13 10.43
CA PRO A 198 2.09 0.78 10.62
C PRO A 198 2.00 2.08 9.80
N THR A 199 1.43 2.03 8.60
CA THR A 199 1.21 3.22 7.76
C THR A 199 0.32 4.24 8.47
N ALA A 200 -0.73 3.76 9.14
CA ALA A 200 -1.69 4.61 9.83
C ALA A 200 -1.20 5.10 11.20
N LEU A 201 -0.54 4.23 11.98
CA LEU A 201 -0.27 4.49 13.40
C LEU A 201 1.12 5.08 13.69
N LEU A 202 2.15 4.76 12.90
CA LEU A 202 3.50 5.31 13.12
C LEU A 202 3.56 6.84 13.05
N PRO A 203 2.80 7.53 12.19
CA PRO A 203 2.79 8.97 12.19
C PRO A 203 2.44 9.57 13.56
N ASP A 204 1.53 8.96 14.32
CA ASP A 204 1.10 9.49 15.63
C ASP A 204 2.19 9.30 16.69
N ALA A 205 3.04 8.30 16.48
CA ALA A 205 4.28 8.13 17.21
C ALA A 205 5.44 9.01 16.68
N GLY A 206 5.15 9.99 15.83
CA GLY A 206 6.15 10.91 15.29
C GLY A 206 7.07 10.30 14.24
N VAL A 207 6.62 9.26 13.53
CA VAL A 207 7.40 8.55 12.52
C VAL A 207 6.68 8.57 11.18
N LEU A 208 7.28 9.15 10.15
CA LEU A 208 6.78 9.10 8.77
C LEU A 208 7.84 8.44 7.88
N LEU A 209 7.53 7.23 7.41
CA LEU A 209 8.43 6.41 6.59
C LEU A 209 7.75 6.01 5.29
N PRO A 210 8.48 5.85 4.17
CA PRO A 210 7.88 5.82 2.85
C PRO A 210 7.66 4.40 2.28
N THR A 211 8.04 3.33 3.00
CA THR A 211 7.92 1.93 2.54
C THR A 211 7.37 1.03 3.65
N TYR A 212 6.78 -0.11 3.28
CA TYR A 212 6.35 -1.12 4.25
C TYR A 212 7.55 -1.67 5.02
N GLY A 213 8.64 -2.00 4.33
CA GLY A 213 9.86 -2.50 4.96
C GLY A 213 10.39 -1.57 6.05
N ALA A 214 10.55 -0.28 5.74
CA ALA A 214 11.04 0.69 6.71
C ALA A 214 10.09 0.85 7.91
N ARG A 215 8.77 0.81 7.68
CA ARG A 215 7.77 0.89 8.76
C ARG A 215 7.83 -0.33 9.67
N VAL A 216 7.90 -1.53 9.11
CA VAL A 216 8.00 -2.79 9.88
C VAL A 216 9.31 -2.84 10.67
N ASP A 217 10.44 -2.50 10.04
CA ASP A 217 11.73 -2.46 10.72
C ASP A 217 11.72 -1.45 11.88
N ARG A 218 11.14 -0.27 11.65
CA ARG A 218 10.98 0.73 12.71
C ARG A 218 10.07 0.26 13.83
N TRP A 219 8.98 -0.44 13.50
CA TRP A 219 8.07 -1.02 14.49
C TRP A 219 8.79 -2.04 15.37
N ARG A 220 9.55 -2.96 14.78
CA ARG A 220 10.32 -3.99 15.51
C ARG A 220 11.48 -3.43 16.32
N GLY A 221 12.20 -2.48 15.75
CA GLY A 221 13.47 -1.98 16.28
C GLY A 221 13.34 -0.86 17.31
N ALA A 222 12.14 -0.37 17.60
CA ALA A 222 11.93 0.71 18.57
C ALA A 222 11.73 0.14 19.98
N PRO A 223 12.72 0.22 20.90
CA PRO A 223 12.45 0.06 22.32
C PRO A 223 11.67 1.29 22.77
N ALA A 224 10.34 1.24 22.65
CA ALA A 224 9.46 2.39 22.85
C ALA A 224 9.65 3.50 21.80
N LEU A 225 8.76 3.53 20.80
CA LEU A 225 8.13 4.83 20.51
C LEU A 225 7.70 5.39 21.87
N GLY A 226 8.00 6.64 22.23
CA GLY A 226 7.84 7.18 23.60
C GLY A 226 6.46 7.05 24.27
N CYS A 227 5.53 6.36 23.61
CA CYS A 227 4.23 5.86 24.04
C CYS A 227 4.21 4.32 24.15
N ARG A 228 5.23 3.67 24.75
CA ARG A 228 5.32 2.19 24.90
C ARG A 228 4.05 1.56 25.50
N THR A 229 3.24 2.37 26.17
CA THR A 229 2.00 1.99 26.83
C THR A 229 0.73 2.21 25.99
N SER A 230 0.77 2.73 24.75
CA SER A 230 -0.48 2.96 23.99
C SER A 230 -0.62 2.16 22.70
N ILE A 231 0.37 2.11 21.80
CA ILE A 231 0.18 1.40 20.51
C ILE A 231 0.36 -0.11 20.68
N ASP A 232 1.52 -0.59 21.12
CA ASP A 232 1.76 -2.04 21.31
C ASP A 232 0.85 -2.63 22.40
N ALA A 233 0.45 -1.82 23.38
CA ALA A 233 -0.56 -2.22 24.37
C ALA A 233 -1.95 -2.39 23.75
N ALA A 234 -2.26 -1.61 22.71
CA ALA A 234 -3.53 -1.73 21.99
C ALA A 234 -3.49 -2.83 20.93
N VAL A 235 -2.37 -3.04 20.23
CA VAL A 235 -2.28 -3.99 19.11
C VAL A 235 -1.64 -5.33 19.45
N GLY A 236 -1.10 -5.51 20.65
CA GLY A 236 -0.43 -6.72 21.09
C GLY A 236 1.09 -6.67 20.94
N ALA A 237 1.81 -7.20 21.93
CA ALA A 237 3.27 -7.12 22.03
C ALA A 237 4.02 -7.93 20.96
N ASP A 238 3.35 -8.88 20.31
CA ASP A 238 3.89 -9.74 19.24
C ASP A 238 3.64 -9.18 17.82
N SER A 239 2.89 -8.07 17.71
CA SER A 239 2.54 -7.43 16.43
C SER A 239 3.75 -7.14 15.55
N GLY A 240 4.88 -6.73 16.12
CA GLY A 240 6.10 -6.48 15.35
C GLY A 240 6.63 -7.74 14.65
N ALA A 241 6.58 -8.90 15.31
CA ALA A 241 7.00 -10.17 14.71
C ALA A 241 6.01 -10.64 13.65
N PHE A 242 4.71 -10.47 13.91
CA PHE A 242 3.66 -10.78 12.95
C PHE A 242 3.77 -9.94 11.68
N LEU A 243 3.91 -8.62 11.80
CA LEU A 243 4.09 -7.71 10.66
C LEU A 243 5.34 -8.07 9.83
N ALA A 244 6.42 -8.52 10.48
CA ALA A 244 7.60 -9.04 9.79
C ALA A 244 7.29 -10.29 8.96
N ALA A 245 6.52 -11.22 9.53
CA ALA A 245 6.09 -12.42 8.85
C ALA A 245 5.16 -12.08 7.67
N CYS A 246 4.21 -11.14 7.84
CA CYS A 246 3.36 -10.64 6.76
C CYS A 246 4.19 -10.01 5.63
N LEU A 247 5.21 -9.20 5.96
CA LEU A 247 6.09 -8.59 4.96
C LEU A 247 6.84 -9.66 4.15
N ALA A 248 7.41 -10.65 4.82
CA ALA A 248 8.13 -11.75 4.18
C ALA A 248 7.19 -12.62 3.33
N ALA A 249 6.02 -13.00 3.87
CA ALA A 249 5.02 -13.80 3.18
C ALA A 249 4.48 -13.08 1.94
N ARG A 250 4.23 -11.77 2.04
CA ARG A 250 3.83 -10.93 0.91
C ARG A 250 4.93 -10.85 -0.16
N ALA A 251 6.18 -10.62 0.23
CA ALA A 251 7.29 -10.56 -0.73
C ALA A 251 7.46 -11.88 -1.50
N ALA A 252 7.22 -13.02 -0.83
CA ALA A 252 7.22 -14.34 -1.45
C ALA A 252 5.91 -14.67 -2.20
N ALA A 253 4.90 -13.80 -2.15
CA ALA A 253 3.51 -14.07 -2.52
C ALA A 253 3.04 -15.46 -2.04
N ALA A 254 3.35 -15.76 -0.78
CA ALA A 254 3.06 -17.04 -0.15
C ALA A 254 1.55 -17.23 0.01
N ALA A 255 1.10 -18.48 -0.13
CA ALA A 255 -0.22 -18.86 0.34
C ALA A 255 -0.23 -18.81 1.87
N SER A 256 -1.36 -18.41 2.45
CA SER A 256 -1.56 -18.51 3.88
C SER A 256 -1.69 -20.01 4.27
N PRO A 257 -0.94 -20.50 5.27
CA PRO A 257 -1.08 -21.87 5.75
C PRO A 257 -2.39 -22.09 6.54
N ASP A 258 -2.91 -21.03 7.16
CA ASP A 258 -4.19 -21.02 7.85
C ASP A 258 -4.90 -19.67 7.59
N PRO A 259 -5.64 -19.56 6.46
CA PRO A 259 -6.27 -18.30 6.07
C PRO A 259 -7.30 -17.80 7.09
N ALA A 260 -7.91 -18.70 7.88
CA ALA A 260 -8.87 -18.33 8.89
C ALA A 260 -8.18 -17.69 10.10
N ALA A 261 -7.13 -18.33 10.63
CA ALA A 261 -6.34 -17.75 11.71
C ALA A 261 -5.68 -16.44 11.29
N ASP A 262 -5.14 -16.39 10.07
CA ASP A 262 -4.52 -15.18 9.53
C ASP A 262 -5.53 -14.06 9.34
N HIS A 263 -6.71 -14.35 8.79
CA HIS A 263 -7.79 -13.37 8.67
C HIS A 263 -8.21 -12.84 10.04
N ALA A 264 -8.46 -13.72 11.02
CA ALA A 264 -8.82 -13.31 12.38
C ALA A 264 -7.75 -12.40 12.99
N ARG A 265 -6.47 -12.76 12.86
CA ARG A 265 -5.36 -11.98 13.41
C ARG A 265 -5.20 -10.62 12.72
N VAL A 266 -5.30 -10.58 11.39
CA VAL A 266 -5.24 -9.31 10.64
C VAL A 266 -6.43 -8.42 10.98
N ALA A 267 -7.64 -8.97 11.05
CA ALA A 267 -8.84 -8.23 11.42
C ALA A 267 -8.74 -7.68 12.85
N GLY A 268 -8.29 -8.49 13.82
CA GLY A 268 -8.04 -8.08 15.20
C GLY A 268 -7.02 -6.94 15.28
N LEU A 269 -5.89 -7.08 14.59
CA LEU A 269 -4.84 -6.05 14.51
C LEU A 269 -5.37 -4.72 13.97
N ILE A 270 -6.16 -4.74 12.88
CA ILE A 270 -6.71 -3.51 12.31
C ILE A 270 -7.79 -2.93 13.24
N ALA A 271 -8.68 -3.75 13.80
CA ALA A 271 -9.71 -3.31 14.74
C ALA A 271 -9.12 -2.64 15.99
N ALA A 272 -8.03 -3.21 16.53
CA ALA A 272 -7.25 -2.60 17.60
C ALA A 272 -6.69 -1.23 17.20
N GLY A 273 -6.09 -1.13 16.01
CA GLY A 273 -5.59 0.14 15.49
C GLY A 273 -6.69 1.19 15.32
N VAL A 274 -7.87 0.77 14.87
CA VAL A 274 -9.06 1.63 14.75
C VAL A 274 -9.48 2.18 16.10
N LEU A 275 -9.63 1.30 17.09
CA LEU A 275 -10.04 1.71 18.42
C LEU A 275 -9.01 2.68 19.00
N TRP A 276 -7.72 2.37 18.86
CA TRP A 276 -6.65 3.26 19.29
C TRP A 276 -6.75 4.66 18.64
N ALA A 277 -6.97 4.72 17.32
CA ALA A 277 -7.12 5.98 16.60
C ALA A 277 -8.37 6.75 17.02
N ALA A 278 -9.50 6.07 17.25
CA ALA A 278 -10.75 6.67 17.73
C ALA A 278 -10.64 7.25 19.14
N LEU A 279 -9.69 6.76 19.95
CA LEU A 279 -9.43 7.21 21.31
C LEU A 279 -8.33 8.29 21.39
N ASP A 280 -7.89 8.85 20.26
CA ASP A 280 -6.74 9.76 20.17
C ASP A 280 -5.46 9.18 20.82
N GLY A 281 -5.32 7.86 20.81
CA GLY A 281 -4.20 7.15 21.45
C GLY A 281 -4.21 7.16 22.98
N ASP A 282 -5.32 7.56 23.60
CA ASP A 282 -5.54 7.51 25.05
C ASP A 282 -6.48 6.34 25.43
N PRO A 283 -5.94 5.16 25.78
CA PRO A 283 -6.75 4.00 26.14
C PRO A 283 -7.63 4.25 27.38
N ALA A 284 -7.34 5.25 28.23
CA ALA A 284 -8.20 5.59 29.36
C ALA A 284 -9.55 6.17 28.93
N ARG A 285 -9.70 6.57 27.66
CA ARG A 285 -10.97 7.00 27.07
C ARG A 285 -11.82 5.84 26.54
N ALA A 286 -11.30 4.61 26.57
CA ALA A 286 -12.04 3.45 26.13
C ALA A 286 -13.28 3.25 27.02
N PRO A 287 -14.50 3.19 26.46
CA PRO A 287 -15.66 2.77 27.23
C PRO A 287 -15.41 1.34 27.74
N GLY A 288 -15.76 1.04 28.99
CA GLY A 288 -15.26 -0.14 29.73
C GLY A 288 -15.38 -1.52 29.04
N ARG A 289 -16.23 -1.69 28.02
CA ARG A 289 -16.33 -2.93 27.21
C ARG A 289 -15.35 -3.03 26.04
N ALA A 290 -14.76 -1.92 25.60
CA ALA A 290 -13.83 -1.91 24.47
C ALA A 290 -12.44 -2.44 24.85
N ALA A 291 -12.06 -2.35 26.13
CA ALA A 291 -10.83 -2.94 26.64
C ALA A 291 -10.84 -4.47 26.57
N ASP A 292 -11.99 -5.09 26.86
CA ASP A 292 -12.15 -6.55 26.84
C ASP A 292 -12.04 -7.11 25.41
N VAL A 293 -12.59 -6.43 24.41
CA VAL A 293 -12.52 -6.84 23.00
C VAL A 293 -11.09 -6.80 22.45
N VAL A 294 -10.26 -5.87 22.93
CA VAL A 294 -8.83 -5.80 22.57
C VAL A 294 -8.04 -6.93 23.23
N ALA A 295 -8.34 -7.23 24.49
CA ALA A 295 -7.64 -8.27 25.24
C ALA A 295 -7.96 -9.69 24.72
N ASP A 296 -9.19 -9.92 24.24
CA ASP A 296 -9.61 -11.22 23.68
C ASP A 296 -9.14 -11.45 22.23
N ALA A 297 -8.71 -10.40 21.52
CA ALA A 297 -8.26 -10.45 20.13
C ALA A 297 -6.73 -10.56 19.96
N ALA A 298 -5.96 -10.36 21.03
CA ALA A 298 -4.49 -10.44 21.07
C ALA A 298 -4.01 -11.77 21.67
#